data_AF-S5V3I9-F1
#
_entry.id   AF-S5V3I9-F1
#
_cell.length_a   1.000
_cell.length_b   1.000
_cell.length_c   1.000
_cell.angle_alpha   90.00
_cell.angle_beta   90.00
_cell.angle_gamma   90.00
#
_symmetry.space_group_name_H-M   'P 1'
#
loop_
_entity.id
_entity.type
_entity.pdbx_description
1 polymer ?
#
loop_
_entity_poly.entity_id
_entity_poly.type
_entity_poly.pdbx_seq_one_letter_code
_entity_poly.pdbx_strand_id
1 'polypeptide(L)'
;MDLYPLQTGVPLAQVSSFGKFLGGSAANVAVAAARLGRRTAVITRTGDDPFGAYLHEALRGFGVDDRWVTPVAGLPTPVTFCEVFPPDDFPLYFYRRPKAPDLEIHPHELDLDAVRDTRVFWVTGTGLSEEPSRTATLAALAHRARSGTTVFDLDWRPMFWTHPDQARPFYAEALRHTTVAVGNLDEVEVATGLRDPHAAARALLAAGVELAVVKQGPKGVLAVSASGESAEVPPLPVTVLNGLGAGDAFGGSLCHGLLADRDLETVMRHANAAGAIVASRLECSSAMPTPDEVAAALDSGAVR
;
A
#
# COMPACT_ATOMS: atom_id res chain seq x y z
N MET A 1 -8.03 11.60 0.33
CA MET A 1 -7.71 12.38 1.55
C MET A 1 -8.36 11.69 2.72
N ASP A 2 -7.65 11.57 3.82
CA ASP A 2 -8.13 10.87 5.01
C ASP A 2 -8.48 11.87 6.10
N LEU A 3 -9.63 11.67 6.74
CA LEU A 3 -10.12 12.44 7.88
C LEU A 3 -10.20 11.51 9.08
N TYR A 4 -9.19 11.56 9.94
CA TYR A 4 -9.13 10.73 11.13
C TYR A 4 -9.66 11.48 12.34
N PRO A 5 -10.44 10.81 13.20
CA PRO A 5 -11.04 11.44 14.35
C PRO A 5 -9.95 11.76 15.38
N LEU A 6 -10.00 12.94 15.98
CA LEU A 6 -9.12 13.26 17.12
C LEU A 6 -9.65 12.66 18.44
N GLN A 7 -10.74 11.90 18.35
CA GLN A 7 -11.43 11.23 19.45
C GLN A 7 -11.53 9.74 19.12
N THR A 8 -10.96 8.90 19.97
CA THR A 8 -10.98 7.44 19.83
C THR A 8 -12.06 6.80 20.69
N GLY A 9 -12.53 5.60 20.33
CA GLY A 9 -13.50 4.84 21.12
C GLY A 9 -14.94 5.34 21.02
N VAL A 10 -15.23 6.21 20.05
CA VAL A 10 -16.57 6.75 19.80
C VAL A 10 -16.96 6.53 18.33
N PRO A 11 -18.24 6.26 18.03
CA PRO A 11 -18.71 6.13 16.66
C PRO A 11 -18.63 7.48 15.92
N LEU A 12 -18.58 7.45 14.59
CA LEU A 12 -18.37 8.63 13.74
C LEU A 12 -19.40 9.73 14.00
N ALA A 13 -20.64 9.34 14.33
CA ALA A 13 -21.72 10.26 14.67
C ALA A 13 -21.48 11.11 15.94
N GLN A 14 -20.51 10.72 16.78
CA GLN A 14 -20.14 11.42 18.02
C GLN A 14 -18.79 12.14 17.93
N VAL A 15 -18.04 11.93 16.83
CA VAL A 15 -16.78 12.64 16.60
C VAL A 15 -17.07 14.10 16.30
N SER A 16 -16.38 15.01 16.98
CA SER A 16 -16.56 16.46 16.82
C SER A 16 -15.40 17.15 16.12
N SER A 17 -14.27 16.45 15.92
CA SER A 17 -13.09 17.02 15.27
C SER A 17 -12.27 15.97 14.52
N PHE A 18 -11.71 16.38 13.38
CA PHE A 18 -10.93 15.52 12.49
C PHE A 18 -9.60 16.18 12.13
N GLY A 19 -8.54 15.37 12.07
CA GLY A 19 -7.29 15.71 11.43
C GLY A 19 -7.36 15.41 9.93
N LYS A 20 -6.73 16.26 9.11
CA LYS A 20 -6.65 16.10 7.65
C LYS A 20 -5.30 15.50 7.27
N PHE A 21 -5.32 14.39 6.54
CA PHE A 21 -4.12 13.67 6.13
C PHE A 21 -4.12 13.31 4.65
N LEU A 22 -2.92 13.20 4.07
CA LEU A 22 -2.73 12.51 2.80
C LEU A 22 -3.06 11.03 3.01
N GLY A 23 -3.79 10.44 2.08
CA GLY A 23 -4.20 9.04 2.13
C GLY A 23 -4.13 8.39 0.75
N GLY A 24 -4.60 7.15 0.66
CA GLY A 24 -4.47 6.29 -0.53
C GLY A 24 -3.19 5.45 -0.47
N SER A 25 -3.34 4.13 -0.65
CA SER A 25 -2.27 3.16 -0.40
C SER A 25 -0.98 3.47 -1.20
N ALA A 26 -1.09 3.69 -2.52
CA ALA A 26 0.07 4.01 -3.35
C ALA A 26 0.81 5.29 -2.91
N ALA A 27 0.08 6.32 -2.49
CA ALA A 27 0.67 7.56 -2.00
C ALA A 27 1.36 7.35 -0.64
N ASN A 28 0.73 6.61 0.27
CA ASN A 28 1.30 6.26 1.57
C ASN A 28 2.59 5.43 1.45
N VAL A 29 2.63 4.46 0.55
CA VAL A 29 3.83 3.66 0.24
C VAL A 29 4.95 4.55 -0.30
N ALA A 30 4.62 5.48 -1.21
CA ALA A 30 5.59 6.43 -1.76
C ALA A 30 6.16 7.37 -0.69
N VAL A 31 5.33 7.86 0.24
CA VAL A 31 5.75 8.67 1.39
C VAL A 31 6.65 7.86 2.33
N ALA A 32 6.28 6.62 2.65
CA ALA A 32 7.07 5.74 3.50
C ALA A 32 8.47 5.50 2.92
N ALA A 33 8.56 5.15 1.63
CA ALA A 33 9.84 4.99 0.96
C ALA A 33 10.63 6.32 0.87
N ALA A 34 9.96 7.46 0.67
CA ALA A 34 10.60 8.78 0.67
C ALA A 34 11.25 9.12 2.02
N ARG A 35 10.52 8.90 3.12
CA ARG A 35 11.02 9.15 4.48
C ARG A 35 12.17 8.22 4.86
N LEU A 36 12.27 7.05 4.24
CA LEU A 36 13.41 6.15 4.34
C LEU A 36 14.56 6.51 3.36
N GLY A 37 14.53 7.70 2.75
CA GLY A 37 15.61 8.24 1.94
C GLY A 37 15.61 7.80 0.48
N ARG A 38 14.49 7.27 -0.05
CA ARG A 38 14.36 6.95 -1.48
C ARG A 38 13.78 8.13 -2.25
N ARG A 39 14.12 8.24 -3.54
CA ARG A 39 13.42 9.14 -4.46
C ARG A 39 12.18 8.43 -4.97
N THR A 40 11.01 9.00 -4.76
CA THR A 40 9.74 8.39 -5.12
C THR A 40 8.89 9.35 -5.94
N ALA A 41 7.95 8.77 -6.67
CA ALA A 41 6.91 9.47 -7.40
C ALA A 41 5.62 8.65 -7.31
N VAL A 42 4.48 9.28 -7.55
CA VAL A 42 3.18 8.58 -7.59
C VAL A 42 2.42 8.94 -8.86
N ILE A 43 1.84 7.93 -9.50
CA ILE A 43 0.91 8.10 -10.61
C ILE A 43 -0.49 7.97 -10.03
N THR A 44 -1.25 9.06 -10.03
CA THR A 44 -2.63 9.06 -9.53
C THR A 44 -3.39 10.25 -10.07
N ARG A 45 -4.62 10.43 -9.61
CA ARG A 45 -5.50 11.53 -10.00
C ARG A 45 -6.25 12.08 -8.80
N THR A 46 -6.55 13.37 -8.83
CA THR A 46 -7.36 14.07 -7.83
C THR A 46 -8.54 14.76 -8.49
N GLY A 47 -9.40 15.39 -7.70
CA GLY A 47 -10.31 16.41 -8.25
C GLY A 47 -9.54 17.69 -8.59
N ASP A 48 -10.14 18.52 -9.46
CA ASP A 48 -9.73 19.90 -9.66
C ASP A 48 -10.35 20.80 -8.57
N ASP A 49 -9.89 20.62 -7.34
CA ASP A 49 -10.48 21.24 -6.15
C ASP A 49 -9.42 21.57 -5.07
N PRO A 50 -9.77 22.30 -4.00
CA PRO A 50 -8.83 22.66 -2.95
C PRO A 50 -8.21 21.46 -2.22
N PHE A 51 -8.87 20.29 -2.21
CA PHE A 51 -8.28 19.08 -1.64
C PHE A 51 -7.20 18.50 -2.56
N GLY A 52 -7.40 18.55 -3.88
CA GLY A 52 -6.36 18.23 -4.87
C GLY A 52 -5.12 19.10 -4.67
N ALA A 53 -5.30 20.43 -4.54
CA ALA A 53 -4.21 21.36 -4.25
C ALA A 53 -3.46 21.01 -2.95
N TYR A 54 -4.20 20.67 -1.89
CA TYR A 54 -3.61 20.18 -0.64
C TYR A 54 -2.80 18.90 -0.83
N LEU A 55 -3.28 17.93 -1.61
CA LEU A 55 -2.58 16.66 -1.84
C LEU A 55 -1.25 16.88 -2.57
N HIS A 56 -1.20 17.79 -3.55
CA HIS A 56 0.04 18.20 -4.20
C HIS A 56 1.05 18.80 -3.22
N GLU A 57 0.61 19.73 -2.37
CA GLU A 57 1.46 20.33 -1.33
C GLU A 57 1.98 19.26 -0.34
N ALA A 58 1.10 18.38 0.12
CA ALA A 58 1.46 17.32 1.07
C ALA A 58 2.48 16.35 0.46
N LEU A 59 2.28 15.88 -0.78
CA LEU A 59 3.22 14.99 -1.47
C LEU A 59 4.61 15.61 -1.58
N ARG A 60 4.69 16.87 -2.05
CA ARG A 60 5.96 17.60 -2.14
C ARG A 60 6.60 17.81 -0.77
N GLY A 61 5.80 18.11 0.26
CA GLY A 61 6.26 18.23 1.64
C GLY A 61 6.91 16.96 2.19
N PHE A 62 6.44 15.79 1.75
CA PHE A 62 7.05 14.49 2.06
C PHE A 62 8.18 14.07 1.10
N GLY A 63 8.53 14.90 0.11
CA GLY A 63 9.57 14.61 -0.87
C GLY A 63 9.15 13.62 -1.97
N VAL A 64 7.85 13.43 -2.18
CA VAL A 64 7.31 12.61 -3.28
C VAL A 64 7.12 13.49 -4.51
N ASP A 65 7.65 13.06 -5.65
CA ASP A 65 7.44 13.74 -6.93
C ASP A 65 6.00 13.54 -7.42
N ASP A 66 5.29 14.65 -7.58
CA ASP A 66 3.87 14.69 -7.88
C ASP A 66 3.57 15.01 -9.36
N ARG A 67 4.57 14.98 -10.25
CA ARG A 67 4.40 15.36 -11.67
C ARG A 67 3.34 14.53 -12.43
N TRP A 68 3.07 13.31 -11.98
CA TRP A 68 2.06 12.41 -12.56
C TRP A 68 0.75 12.36 -11.76
N VAL A 69 0.62 13.22 -10.74
CA VAL A 69 -0.67 13.52 -10.09
C VAL A 69 -1.35 14.59 -10.92
N THR A 70 -2.52 14.27 -11.49
CA THR A 70 -3.24 15.24 -12.33
C THR A 70 -4.73 15.28 -11.97
N PRO A 71 -5.41 16.43 -12.15
CA PRO A 71 -6.81 16.55 -11.78
C PRO A 71 -7.74 15.94 -12.86
N VAL A 72 -8.90 15.45 -12.43
CA VAL A 72 -10.00 15.02 -13.30
C VAL A 72 -11.17 15.99 -13.14
N ALA A 73 -11.51 16.69 -14.21
CA ALA A 73 -12.58 17.68 -14.20
C ALA A 73 -13.94 17.02 -13.87
N GLY A 74 -14.70 17.63 -12.96
CA GLY A 74 -16.05 17.18 -12.60
C GLY A 74 -16.13 16.03 -11.58
N LEU A 75 -14.98 15.45 -11.18
CA LEU A 75 -14.94 14.48 -10.08
C LEU A 75 -14.29 15.12 -8.84
N PRO A 76 -14.91 15.01 -7.65
CA PRO A 76 -14.32 15.55 -6.42
C PRO A 76 -13.17 14.65 -5.93
N THR A 77 -12.18 15.26 -5.29
CA THR A 77 -11.15 14.54 -4.55
C THR A 77 -11.80 13.68 -3.45
N PRO A 78 -11.49 12.37 -3.41
CA PRO A 78 -12.05 11.45 -2.43
C PRO A 78 -11.74 11.84 -0.98
N VAL A 79 -12.74 11.67 -0.12
CA VAL A 79 -12.60 11.83 1.32
C VAL A 79 -12.96 10.53 2.02
N THR A 80 -12.13 10.10 2.96
CA THR A 80 -12.36 8.89 3.76
C THR A 80 -12.40 9.25 5.23
N PHE A 81 -13.51 8.93 5.89
CA PHE A 81 -13.63 9.00 7.33
C PHE A 81 -13.28 7.65 7.95
N CYS A 82 -12.76 7.69 9.17
CA CYS A 82 -12.42 6.51 9.95
C CYS A 82 -13.05 6.62 11.34
N GLU A 83 -13.47 5.49 11.89
CA GLU A 83 -13.68 5.32 13.33
C GLU A 83 -12.47 4.59 13.93
N VAL A 84 -12.06 4.94 15.15
CA VAL A 84 -10.85 4.39 15.76
C VAL A 84 -11.20 3.70 17.07
N PHE A 85 -11.32 2.37 17.04
CA PHE A 85 -11.51 1.50 18.21
C PHE A 85 -10.31 0.56 18.38
N PRO A 86 -9.25 0.99 19.08
CA PRO A 86 -8.10 0.15 19.32
C PRO A 86 -8.48 -1.10 20.14
N PRO A 87 -7.79 -2.24 19.93
CA PRO A 87 -6.60 -2.38 19.10
C PRO A 87 -6.86 -2.79 17.64
N ASP A 88 -8.08 -3.16 17.25
CA ASP A 88 -8.30 -3.93 16.02
C ASP A 88 -9.56 -3.58 15.20
N ASP A 89 -10.36 -2.59 15.59
CA ASP A 89 -11.56 -2.19 14.84
C ASP A 89 -11.46 -0.74 14.34
N PHE A 90 -11.29 -0.59 13.01
CA PHE A 90 -11.09 0.70 12.35
C PHE A 90 -12.04 0.89 11.14
N PRO A 91 -13.37 0.97 11.34
CA PRO A 91 -14.34 1.13 10.26
C PRO A 91 -14.03 2.34 9.38
N LEU A 92 -14.08 2.14 8.05
CA LEU A 92 -13.86 3.18 7.06
C LEU A 92 -15.15 3.55 6.34
N TYR A 93 -15.37 4.85 6.14
CA TYR A 93 -16.48 5.39 5.36
C TYR A 93 -15.98 6.28 4.22
N PHE A 94 -16.24 5.86 2.99
CA PHE A 94 -15.67 6.47 1.79
C PHE A 94 -16.66 7.36 1.03
N TYR A 95 -16.29 8.63 0.84
CA TYR A 95 -16.92 9.56 -0.10
C TYR A 95 -16.17 9.53 -1.43
N ARG A 96 -16.62 8.66 -2.34
CA ARG A 96 -15.98 8.38 -3.65
C ARG A 96 -16.97 8.38 -4.81
N ARG A 97 -18.18 8.91 -4.62
CA ARG A 97 -19.23 8.93 -5.65
C ARG A 97 -19.11 10.19 -6.54
N PRO A 98 -19.50 10.12 -7.83
CA PRO A 98 -19.96 8.92 -8.55
C PRO A 98 -18.84 7.92 -8.81
N LYS A 99 -17.60 8.42 -8.86
CA LYS A 99 -16.39 7.64 -9.00
C LYS A 99 -15.20 8.43 -8.46
N ALA A 100 -14.17 7.73 -8.02
CA ALA A 100 -12.95 8.34 -7.54
C ALA A 100 -12.02 8.70 -8.73
N PRO A 101 -11.45 9.92 -8.77
CA PRO A 101 -10.50 10.32 -9.80
C PRO A 101 -9.34 9.34 -10.02
N ASP A 102 -8.82 8.71 -8.96
CA ASP A 102 -7.73 7.73 -9.05
C ASP A 102 -8.06 6.47 -9.87
N LEU A 103 -9.35 6.25 -10.18
CA LEU A 103 -9.83 5.22 -11.09
C LEU A 103 -10.01 5.71 -12.55
N GLU A 104 -9.85 7.01 -12.80
CA GLU A 104 -9.87 7.67 -14.11
C GLU A 104 -8.43 7.93 -14.61
N ILE A 105 -7.63 6.87 -14.66
CA ILE A 105 -6.30 6.87 -15.28
C ILE A 105 -6.41 6.14 -16.61
N HIS A 106 -6.05 6.78 -17.71
CA HIS A 106 -6.08 6.17 -19.02
C HIS A 106 -4.68 5.68 -19.46
N PRO A 107 -4.58 4.58 -20.21
CA PRO A 107 -3.31 4.05 -20.68
C PRO A 107 -2.44 5.05 -21.46
N HIS A 108 -3.07 5.92 -22.27
CA HIS A 108 -2.36 6.89 -23.11
C HIS A 108 -1.76 8.07 -22.32
N GLU A 109 -2.10 8.21 -21.05
CA GLU A 109 -1.58 9.26 -20.16
C GLU A 109 -0.36 8.79 -19.36
N LEU A 110 0.00 7.51 -19.47
CA LEU A 110 1.12 6.93 -18.75
C LEU A 110 2.44 7.21 -19.46
N ASP A 111 3.42 7.67 -18.68
CA ASP A 111 4.82 7.71 -19.09
C ASP A 111 5.41 6.30 -18.96
N LEU A 112 5.24 5.50 -20.01
CA LEU A 112 5.62 4.09 -20.01
C LEU A 112 7.14 3.88 -19.94
N ASP A 113 7.93 4.82 -20.46
CA ASP A 113 9.39 4.77 -20.36
C ASP A 113 9.83 5.00 -18.90
N ALA A 114 9.26 5.99 -18.21
CA ALA A 114 9.52 6.18 -16.78
C ALA A 114 9.08 4.95 -15.93
N VAL A 115 7.94 4.34 -16.27
CA VAL A 115 7.47 3.09 -15.65
C VAL A 115 8.43 1.94 -15.93
N ARG A 116 9.08 1.86 -17.09
CA ARG A 116 10.05 0.80 -17.42
C ARG A 116 11.39 0.99 -16.72
N ASP A 117 11.85 2.24 -16.62
CA ASP A 117 13.20 2.59 -16.18
C ASP A 117 13.34 2.72 -14.65
N THR A 118 12.24 2.85 -13.91
CA THR A 118 12.31 2.84 -12.44
C THR A 118 12.81 1.49 -11.91
N ARG A 119 13.61 1.53 -10.83
CA ARG A 119 14.16 0.32 -10.19
C ARG A 119 13.09 -0.51 -9.50
N VAL A 120 12.10 0.16 -8.89
CA VAL A 120 10.94 -0.46 -8.25
C VAL A 120 9.68 0.22 -8.77
N PHE A 121 8.72 -0.58 -9.25
CA PHE A 121 7.39 -0.12 -9.62
C PHE A 121 6.37 -0.83 -8.73
N TRP A 122 5.52 -0.06 -8.05
CA TRP A 122 4.50 -0.57 -7.14
C TRP A 122 3.11 -0.34 -7.74
N VAL A 123 2.32 -1.40 -7.84
CA VAL A 123 0.91 -1.35 -8.26
C VAL A 123 0.03 -1.94 -7.16
N THR A 124 -1.22 -1.47 -7.09
CA THR A 124 -2.19 -1.92 -6.08
C THR A 124 -3.35 -2.67 -6.73
N GLY A 125 -3.92 -3.64 -6.01
CA GLY A 125 -5.13 -4.34 -6.43
C GLY A 125 -6.35 -3.44 -6.55
N THR A 126 -6.40 -2.32 -5.80
CA THR A 126 -7.41 -1.27 -5.99
C THR A 126 -7.36 -0.66 -7.39
N GLY A 127 -6.17 -0.48 -7.99
CA GLY A 127 -6.04 0.02 -9.37
C GLY A 127 -6.70 -0.89 -10.43
N LEU A 128 -6.95 -2.16 -10.10
CA LEU A 128 -7.60 -3.12 -10.98
C LEU A 128 -9.13 -3.18 -10.79
N SER A 129 -9.72 -2.43 -9.85
CA SER A 129 -11.14 -2.60 -9.52
C SER A 129 -12.08 -2.08 -10.59
N GLU A 130 -11.68 -1.05 -11.34
CA GLU A 130 -12.56 -0.39 -12.31
C GLU A 130 -11.81 0.12 -13.54
N GLU A 131 -12.48 0.15 -14.70
CA GLU A 131 -11.98 0.85 -15.90
C GLU A 131 -12.09 2.37 -15.72
N PRO A 132 -11.24 3.21 -16.33
CA PRO A 132 -10.10 2.85 -17.20
C PRO A 132 -8.82 2.45 -16.45
N SER A 133 -8.75 2.68 -15.12
CA SER A 133 -7.54 2.43 -14.32
C SER A 133 -7.06 0.98 -14.39
N ARG A 134 -7.97 0.01 -14.48
CA ARG A 134 -7.61 -1.40 -14.69
C ARG A 134 -6.82 -1.60 -15.98
N THR A 135 -7.34 -1.13 -17.11
CA THR A 135 -6.63 -1.21 -18.40
C THR A 135 -5.30 -0.48 -18.34
N ALA A 136 -5.24 0.70 -17.70
CA ALA A 136 -3.99 1.45 -17.55
C ALA A 136 -2.95 0.70 -16.72
N THR A 137 -3.35 0.11 -15.59
CA THR A 137 -2.46 -0.68 -14.71
C THR A 137 -1.91 -1.90 -15.44
N LEU A 138 -2.75 -2.65 -16.16
CA LEU A 138 -2.30 -3.81 -16.94
C LEU A 138 -1.40 -3.40 -18.12
N ALA A 139 -1.68 -2.27 -18.78
CA ALA A 139 -0.82 -1.75 -19.83
C ALA A 139 0.57 -1.34 -19.31
N ALA A 140 0.64 -0.67 -18.15
CA ALA A 140 1.90 -0.34 -17.47
C ALA A 140 2.72 -1.59 -17.14
N LEU A 141 2.07 -2.60 -16.56
CA LEU A 141 2.71 -3.88 -16.21
C LEU A 141 3.24 -4.61 -17.44
N ALA A 142 2.42 -4.73 -18.49
CA ALA A 142 2.81 -5.38 -19.73
C ALA A 142 3.96 -4.65 -20.43
N HIS A 143 3.95 -3.31 -20.46
CA HIS A 143 5.04 -2.52 -21.03
C HIS A 143 6.33 -2.65 -20.20
N ARG A 144 6.23 -2.61 -18.87
CA ARG A 144 7.37 -2.79 -17.97
C ARG A 144 8.04 -4.14 -18.16
N ALA A 145 7.27 -5.18 -18.49
CA ALA A 145 7.75 -6.52 -18.85
C ALA A 145 8.78 -7.07 -17.84
N ARG A 146 8.51 -6.91 -16.53
CA ARG A 146 9.39 -7.30 -15.42
C ARG A 146 10.80 -6.68 -15.46
N SER A 147 10.96 -5.52 -16.12
CA SER A 147 12.17 -4.70 -16.02
C SER A 147 12.33 -4.25 -14.56
N GLY A 148 13.42 -4.63 -13.89
CA GLY A 148 13.63 -4.32 -12.47
C GLY A 148 12.59 -4.98 -11.55
N THR A 149 12.45 -4.45 -10.33
CA THR A 149 11.49 -4.98 -9.36
C THR A 149 10.10 -4.44 -9.66
N THR A 150 9.12 -5.33 -9.81
CA THR A 150 7.69 -4.98 -9.94
C THR A 150 6.96 -5.59 -8.75
N VAL A 151 6.46 -4.73 -7.86
CA VAL A 151 5.72 -5.12 -6.67
C VAL A 151 4.22 -4.99 -6.95
N PHE A 152 3.49 -6.07 -6.76
CA PHE A 152 2.03 -6.06 -6.73
C PHE A 152 1.57 -6.20 -5.28
N ASP A 153 1.08 -5.09 -4.73
CA ASP A 153 0.31 -5.13 -3.50
C ASP A 153 -1.11 -5.57 -3.83
N LEU A 154 -1.49 -6.74 -3.31
CA LEU A 154 -2.76 -7.34 -3.62
C LEU A 154 -3.92 -6.43 -3.21
N ASP A 155 -3.76 -5.59 -2.16
CA ASP A 155 -4.64 -4.45 -1.79
C ASP A 155 -6.13 -4.67 -2.16
N TRP A 156 -6.67 -5.82 -1.76
CA TRP A 156 -8.02 -6.21 -2.09
C TRP A 156 -8.99 -5.58 -1.10
N ARG A 157 -10.01 -4.90 -1.65
CA ARG A 157 -11.01 -4.18 -0.87
C ARG A 157 -12.39 -4.72 -1.23
N PRO A 158 -13.07 -5.46 -0.33
CA PRO A 158 -14.37 -6.08 -0.62
C PRO A 158 -15.38 -5.09 -1.21
N MET A 159 -15.37 -3.84 -0.74
CA MET A 159 -16.30 -2.80 -1.18
C MET A 159 -16.12 -2.29 -2.62
N PHE A 160 -15.00 -2.60 -3.28
CA PHE A 160 -14.76 -2.22 -4.69
C PHE A 160 -15.11 -3.33 -5.67
N TRP A 161 -15.50 -4.51 -5.18
CA TRP A 161 -15.81 -5.67 -6.00
C TRP A 161 -17.21 -6.18 -5.65
N THR A 162 -18.01 -6.55 -6.65
CA THR A 162 -19.33 -7.14 -6.35
C THR A 162 -19.20 -8.55 -5.76
N HIS A 163 -18.17 -9.29 -6.17
CA HIS A 163 -17.85 -10.62 -5.66
C HIS A 163 -16.32 -10.82 -5.63
N PRO A 164 -15.73 -11.50 -4.63
CA PRO A 164 -14.29 -11.74 -4.57
C PRO A 164 -13.70 -12.36 -5.84
N ASP A 165 -14.43 -13.30 -6.46
CA ASP A 165 -13.99 -13.98 -7.68
C ASP A 165 -13.82 -13.06 -8.90
N GLN A 166 -14.41 -11.85 -8.91
CA GLN A 166 -14.23 -10.91 -10.01
C GLN A 166 -12.80 -10.35 -10.08
N ALA A 167 -12.08 -10.29 -8.95
CA ALA A 167 -10.70 -9.80 -8.92
C ALA A 167 -9.70 -10.82 -9.50
N ARG A 168 -10.00 -12.12 -9.36
CA ARG A 168 -9.08 -13.23 -9.67
C ARG A 168 -8.49 -13.18 -11.08
N PRO A 169 -9.26 -13.01 -12.17
CA PRO A 169 -8.69 -12.97 -13.52
C PRO A 169 -7.72 -11.81 -13.71
N PHE A 170 -8.01 -10.64 -13.13
CA PHE A 170 -7.16 -9.46 -13.25
C PHE A 170 -5.90 -9.57 -12.39
N TYR A 171 -6.01 -10.18 -11.21
CA TYR A 171 -4.87 -10.44 -10.34
C TYR A 171 -3.96 -11.49 -10.99
N ALA A 172 -4.52 -12.55 -11.59
CA ALA A 172 -3.76 -13.54 -12.34
C ALA A 172 -3.00 -12.91 -13.51
N GLU A 173 -3.62 -12.01 -14.28
CA GLU A 173 -2.92 -11.29 -15.35
C GLU A 173 -1.84 -10.36 -14.81
N ALA A 174 -2.10 -9.58 -13.75
CA ALA A 174 -1.09 -8.72 -13.14
C ALA A 174 0.11 -9.50 -12.59
N LEU A 175 -0.13 -10.67 -11.98
CA LEU A 175 0.91 -11.54 -11.43
C LEU A 175 1.90 -12.04 -12.49
N ARG A 176 1.47 -12.21 -13.75
CA ARG A 176 2.36 -12.62 -14.85
C ARG A 176 3.48 -11.61 -15.14
N HIS A 177 3.26 -10.35 -14.78
CA HIS A 177 4.20 -9.24 -15.01
C HIS A 177 4.90 -8.77 -13.73
N THR A 178 4.68 -9.48 -12.61
CA THR A 178 5.11 -9.10 -11.27
C THR A 178 6.32 -9.92 -10.84
N THR A 179 7.26 -9.31 -10.11
CA THR A 179 8.40 -10.01 -9.49
C THR A 179 8.21 -10.20 -7.99
N VAL A 180 7.48 -9.32 -7.31
CA VAL A 180 7.17 -9.43 -5.87
C VAL A 180 5.67 -9.30 -5.65
N ALA A 181 5.03 -10.26 -4.99
CA ALA A 181 3.65 -10.15 -4.55
C ALA A 181 3.60 -9.97 -3.03
N VAL A 182 2.81 -9.00 -2.55
CA VAL A 182 2.62 -8.74 -1.11
C VAL A 182 1.12 -8.64 -0.80
N GLY A 183 0.69 -9.29 0.28
CA GLY A 183 -0.70 -9.22 0.72
C GLY A 183 -0.92 -9.86 2.08
N ASN A 184 -2.04 -9.55 2.73
CA ASN A 184 -2.51 -10.25 3.93
C ASN A 184 -3.24 -11.56 3.57
N LEU A 185 -3.68 -12.32 4.58
CA LEU A 185 -4.34 -13.61 4.37
C LEU A 185 -5.61 -13.53 3.50
N ASP A 186 -6.43 -12.49 3.66
CA ASP A 186 -7.66 -12.33 2.88
C ASP A 186 -7.32 -11.97 1.42
N GLU A 187 -6.33 -11.09 1.23
CA GLU A 187 -5.85 -10.65 -0.08
C GLU A 187 -5.21 -11.80 -0.88
N VAL A 188 -4.34 -12.61 -0.24
CA VAL A 188 -3.73 -13.77 -0.90
C VAL A 188 -4.73 -14.89 -1.17
N GLU A 189 -5.76 -15.05 -0.34
CA GLU A 189 -6.84 -16.01 -0.58
C GLU A 189 -7.68 -15.61 -1.79
N VAL A 190 -7.94 -14.31 -1.98
CA VAL A 190 -8.56 -13.82 -3.20
C VAL A 190 -7.67 -14.10 -4.40
N ALA A 191 -6.38 -13.77 -4.34
CA ALA A 191 -5.45 -13.96 -5.44
C ALA A 191 -5.22 -15.43 -5.84
N THR A 192 -5.15 -16.35 -4.86
CA THR A 192 -4.68 -17.73 -5.06
C THR A 192 -5.75 -18.79 -4.83
N GLY A 193 -6.83 -18.47 -4.12
CA GLY A 193 -7.79 -19.45 -3.60
C GLY A 193 -7.31 -20.27 -2.41
N LEU A 194 -6.17 -19.90 -1.81
CA LEU A 194 -5.58 -20.59 -0.68
C LEU A 194 -5.39 -19.63 0.50
N ARG A 195 -5.84 -20.03 1.69
CA ARG A 195 -5.69 -19.25 2.92
C ARG A 195 -4.45 -19.64 3.74
N ASP A 196 -3.97 -20.87 3.61
CA ASP A 196 -2.74 -21.31 4.29
C ASP A 196 -1.54 -20.48 3.78
N PRO A 197 -0.78 -19.79 4.67
CA PRO A 197 0.27 -18.87 4.25
C PRO A 197 1.33 -19.51 3.36
N HIS A 198 1.78 -20.72 3.69
CA HIS A 198 2.79 -21.41 2.90
C HIS A 198 2.22 -21.91 1.56
N ALA A 199 0.99 -22.39 1.52
CA ALA A 199 0.33 -22.80 0.29
C ALA A 199 0.06 -21.61 -0.63
N ALA A 200 -0.39 -20.49 -0.08
CA ALA A 200 -0.59 -19.23 -0.81
C ALA A 200 0.74 -18.71 -1.38
N ALA A 201 1.81 -18.67 -0.57
CA ALA A 201 3.14 -18.29 -1.04
C ALA A 201 3.63 -19.19 -2.18
N ARG A 202 3.49 -20.52 -2.05
CA ARG A 202 3.83 -21.47 -3.14
C ARG A 202 3.01 -21.22 -4.41
N ALA A 203 1.73 -20.90 -4.29
CA ALA A 203 0.88 -20.60 -5.43
C ALA A 203 1.29 -19.30 -6.13
N LEU A 204 1.67 -18.26 -5.38
CA LEU A 204 2.22 -17.03 -5.94
C LEU A 204 3.53 -17.29 -6.70
N LEU A 205 4.44 -18.07 -6.12
CA LEU A 205 5.69 -18.48 -6.80
C LEU A 205 5.41 -19.28 -8.08
N ALA A 206 4.43 -20.20 -8.04
CA ALA A 206 4.00 -20.95 -9.22
C ALA A 206 3.37 -20.06 -10.32
N ALA A 207 2.82 -18.89 -9.95
CA ALA A 207 2.36 -17.87 -10.89
C ALA A 207 3.51 -17.04 -11.51
N GLY A 208 4.74 -17.24 -11.06
CA GLY A 208 5.95 -16.68 -11.67
C GLY A 208 6.58 -15.49 -10.93
N VAL A 209 6.09 -15.15 -9.73
CA VAL A 209 6.75 -14.14 -8.88
C VAL A 209 8.03 -14.72 -8.27
N GLU A 210 9.01 -13.86 -8.01
CA GLU A 210 10.31 -14.21 -7.44
C GLU A 210 10.32 -14.13 -5.91
N LEU A 211 9.43 -13.32 -5.33
CA LEU A 211 9.24 -13.18 -3.89
C LEU A 211 7.75 -13.07 -3.55
N ALA A 212 7.27 -13.96 -2.68
CA ALA A 212 5.92 -13.92 -2.13
C ALA A 212 6.00 -13.49 -0.65
N VAL A 213 5.30 -12.40 -0.29
CA VAL A 213 5.24 -11.85 1.06
C VAL A 213 3.80 -11.93 1.59
N VAL A 214 3.58 -12.77 2.58
CA VAL A 214 2.28 -13.04 3.20
C VAL A 214 2.25 -12.45 4.61
N LYS A 215 1.52 -11.34 4.78
CA LYS A 215 1.28 -10.68 6.06
C LYS A 215 0.23 -11.47 6.85
N GLN A 216 0.53 -11.80 8.11
CA GLN A 216 -0.30 -12.64 8.96
C GLN A 216 -0.81 -11.91 10.22
N GLY A 217 -0.80 -10.58 10.21
CA GLY A 217 -1.19 -9.74 11.34
C GLY A 217 -0.40 -10.09 12.60
N PRO A 218 -1.04 -10.56 13.69
CA PRO A 218 -0.37 -10.88 14.95
C PRO A 218 0.57 -12.10 14.88
N LYS A 219 0.58 -12.85 13.77
CA LYS A 219 1.57 -13.92 13.53
C LYS A 219 2.82 -13.42 12.79
N GLY A 220 2.87 -12.15 12.41
CA GLY A 220 4.02 -11.56 11.72
C GLY A 220 3.92 -11.71 10.22
N VAL A 221 5.04 -12.01 9.56
CA VAL A 221 5.13 -12.09 8.10
C VAL A 221 5.91 -13.32 7.67
N LEU A 222 5.39 -14.00 6.65
CA LEU A 222 6.09 -15.05 5.91
C LEU A 222 6.56 -14.48 4.57
N ALA A 223 7.83 -14.60 4.26
CA ALA A 223 8.39 -14.28 2.96
C ALA A 223 9.10 -15.50 2.39
N VAL A 224 8.82 -15.83 1.12
CA VAL A 224 9.42 -16.98 0.43
C VAL A 224 9.87 -16.54 -0.96
N SER A 225 11.15 -16.78 -1.26
CA SER A 225 11.75 -16.52 -2.56
C SER A 225 11.73 -17.77 -3.45
N ALA A 226 11.64 -17.57 -4.77
CA ALA A 226 11.84 -18.61 -5.76
C ALA A 226 13.24 -19.25 -5.71
N SER A 227 14.24 -18.58 -5.12
CA SER A 227 15.59 -19.12 -4.90
C SER A 227 15.66 -20.16 -3.78
N GLY A 228 14.60 -20.30 -2.98
CA GLY A 228 14.54 -21.16 -1.79
C GLY A 228 14.85 -20.44 -0.47
N GLU A 229 15.23 -19.16 -0.50
CA GLU A 229 15.33 -18.34 0.71
C GLU A 229 13.92 -18.11 1.31
N SER A 230 13.80 -18.20 2.63
CA SER A 230 12.56 -17.91 3.34
C SER A 230 12.83 -17.23 4.68
N ALA A 231 11.98 -16.28 5.04
CA ALA A 231 11.99 -15.65 6.36
C ALA A 231 10.58 -15.70 6.96
N GLU A 232 10.48 -16.12 8.21
CA GLU A 232 9.27 -16.00 9.00
C GLU A 232 9.57 -15.15 10.22
N VAL A 233 9.07 -13.92 10.22
CA VAL A 233 9.44 -12.89 11.19
C VAL A 233 8.24 -12.57 12.06
N PRO A 234 8.34 -12.71 13.39
CA PRO A 234 7.26 -12.35 14.31
C PRO A 234 6.95 -10.85 14.24
N PRO A 235 5.74 -10.41 14.63
CA PRO A 235 5.45 -8.99 14.68
C PRO A 235 6.32 -8.32 15.75
N LEU A 236 6.66 -7.05 15.53
CA LEU A 236 7.21 -6.22 16.59
C LEU A 236 6.07 -5.86 17.55
N PRO A 237 6.16 -6.18 18.86
CA PRO A 237 5.11 -5.83 19.82
C PRO A 237 4.80 -4.34 19.80
N VAL A 238 3.51 -3.99 19.75
CA VAL A 238 3.05 -2.60 19.66
C VAL A 238 1.78 -2.36 20.48
N THR A 239 1.71 -1.21 21.13
CA THR A 239 0.44 -0.66 21.63
C THR A 239 -0.28 0.03 20.48
N VAL A 240 -1.30 -0.64 19.93
CA VAL A 240 -2.01 -0.13 18.75
C VAL A 240 -2.89 1.07 19.12
N LEU A 241 -2.77 2.13 18.33
CA LEU A 241 -3.65 3.30 18.33
C LEU A 241 -4.50 3.34 17.05
N ASN A 242 -3.90 3.18 15.87
CA ASN A 242 -4.61 3.13 14.60
C ASN A 242 -3.89 2.18 13.63
N GLY A 243 -4.53 1.07 13.26
CA GLY A 243 -3.95 0.10 12.34
C GLY A 243 -3.85 0.55 10.87
N LEU A 244 -4.51 1.66 10.50
CA LEU A 244 -4.52 2.17 9.14
C LEU A 244 -3.15 2.69 8.71
N GLY A 245 -2.74 2.35 7.48
CA GLY A 245 -1.44 2.73 6.94
C GLY A 245 -0.27 1.84 7.38
N ALA A 246 -0.45 0.95 8.36
CA ALA A 246 0.61 0.02 8.78
C ALA A 246 1.08 -0.88 7.62
N GLY A 247 0.15 -1.32 6.78
CA GLY A 247 0.46 -2.07 5.55
C GLY A 247 1.21 -1.25 4.50
N ASP A 248 0.92 0.04 4.39
CA ASP A 248 1.60 0.95 3.46
C ASP A 248 3.01 1.29 3.94
N ALA A 249 3.19 1.46 5.26
CA ALA A 249 4.50 1.63 5.89
C ALA A 249 5.39 0.40 5.69
N PHE A 250 4.81 -0.79 5.87
CA PHE A 250 5.45 -2.05 5.50
C PHE A 250 5.85 -2.04 4.02
N GLY A 251 4.95 -1.62 3.11
CA GLY A 251 5.21 -1.56 1.67
C GLY A 251 6.35 -0.61 1.28
N GLY A 252 6.40 0.59 1.88
CA GLY A 252 7.50 1.54 1.64
C GLY A 252 8.84 1.03 2.17
N SER A 253 8.83 0.38 3.34
CA SER A 253 10.01 -0.26 3.92
C SER A 253 10.49 -1.47 3.11
N LEU A 254 9.56 -2.27 2.58
CA LEU A 254 9.86 -3.34 1.62
C LEU A 254 10.54 -2.77 0.37
N CYS A 255 9.99 -1.72 -0.24
CA CYS A 255 10.64 -1.04 -1.38
C CYS A 255 12.05 -0.56 -1.03
N HIS A 256 12.22 0.05 0.15
CA HIS A 256 13.53 0.49 0.62
C HIS A 256 14.51 -0.69 0.78
N GLY A 257 14.08 -1.80 1.37
CA GLY A 257 14.90 -2.99 1.58
C GLY A 257 15.31 -3.68 0.28
N LEU A 258 14.38 -3.84 -0.66
CA LEU A 258 14.65 -4.40 -2.00
C LEU A 258 15.68 -3.56 -2.77
N LEU A 259 15.70 -2.25 -2.57
CA LEU A 259 16.71 -1.35 -3.15
C LEU A 259 18.05 -1.33 -2.40
N ALA A 260 18.09 -1.84 -1.17
CA ALA A 260 19.25 -1.83 -0.27
C ALA A 260 20.07 -3.12 -0.31
N ASP A 261 19.61 -4.15 -1.04
CA ASP A 261 20.28 -5.46 -1.18
C ASP A 261 20.63 -6.10 0.16
N ARG A 262 19.66 -6.08 1.09
CA ARG A 262 19.76 -6.71 2.42
C ARG A 262 19.15 -8.12 2.37
N ASP A 263 19.56 -8.97 3.30
CA ASP A 263 18.97 -10.30 3.47
C ASP A 263 17.47 -10.24 3.78
N LEU A 264 16.73 -11.29 3.40
CA LEU A 264 15.27 -11.27 3.44
C LEU A 264 14.71 -11.09 4.85
N GLU A 265 15.34 -11.71 5.86
CA GLU A 265 14.92 -11.58 7.26
C GLU A 265 15.06 -10.14 7.74
N THR A 266 16.19 -9.49 7.46
CA THR A 266 16.42 -8.08 7.79
C THR A 266 15.38 -7.17 7.12
N VAL A 267 15.08 -7.38 5.83
CA VAL A 267 14.06 -6.61 5.12
C VAL A 267 12.69 -6.79 5.78
N MET A 268 12.29 -8.02 6.11
CA MET A 268 11.02 -8.30 6.77
C MET A 268 10.93 -7.71 8.18
N ARG A 269 12.02 -7.75 8.96
CA ARG A 269 12.09 -7.11 10.30
C ARG A 269 11.90 -5.60 10.22
N HIS A 270 12.56 -4.93 9.28
CA HIS A 270 12.40 -3.49 9.06
C HIS A 270 11.00 -3.14 8.57
N ALA A 271 10.40 -3.97 7.72
CA ALA A 271 9.04 -3.76 7.24
C ALA A 271 8.00 -3.94 8.36
N ASN A 272 8.15 -4.97 9.21
CA ASN A 272 7.33 -5.15 10.41
C ASN A 272 7.46 -3.98 11.39
N ALA A 273 8.69 -3.52 11.65
CA ALA A 273 8.93 -2.36 12.52
C ALA A 273 8.27 -1.08 11.97
N ALA A 274 8.35 -0.86 10.66
CA ALA A 274 7.70 0.27 10.03
C ALA A 274 6.17 0.26 10.18
N GLY A 275 5.55 -0.92 9.98
CA GLY A 275 4.13 -1.10 10.24
C GLY A 275 3.75 -0.88 11.70
N ALA A 276 4.55 -1.38 12.64
CA ALA A 276 4.34 -1.19 14.07
C ALA A 276 4.42 0.28 14.51
N ILE A 277 5.37 1.06 13.96
CA ILE A 277 5.50 2.49 14.27
C ILE A 277 4.26 3.28 13.81
N VAL A 278 3.72 2.98 12.63
CA VAL A 278 2.49 3.63 12.17
C VAL A 278 1.29 3.16 12.99
N ALA A 279 1.23 1.88 13.33
CA ALA A 279 0.14 1.33 14.14
C ALA A 279 0.04 1.96 15.54
N SER A 280 1.14 2.49 16.09
CA SER A 280 1.15 3.16 17.40
C SER A 280 0.77 4.65 17.36
N ARG A 281 0.52 5.20 16.17
CA ARG A 281 0.23 6.61 15.94
C ARG A 281 -1.20 6.77 15.43
N LEU A 282 -1.75 7.98 15.57
CA LEU A 282 -3.08 8.28 15.05
C LEU A 282 -3.01 8.51 13.54
N GLU A 283 -1.96 9.22 13.11
CA GLU A 283 -1.78 9.62 11.72
C GLU A 283 -1.32 8.46 10.83
N CYS A 284 -1.54 8.56 9.51
CA CYS A 284 -1.07 7.58 8.54
C CYS A 284 0.18 8.10 7.80
N SER A 285 0.01 8.94 6.77
CA SER A 285 1.13 9.46 5.95
C SER A 285 2.18 10.25 6.74
N SER A 286 1.78 11.09 7.69
CA SER A 286 2.72 11.81 8.56
C SER A 286 3.34 10.95 9.66
N ALA A 287 2.83 9.74 9.90
CA ALA A 287 3.40 8.80 10.86
C ALA A 287 4.46 7.86 10.28
N MET A 288 4.55 7.77 8.94
CA MET A 288 5.51 6.91 8.24
C MET A 288 6.93 7.08 8.79
N PRO A 289 7.68 6.02 9.09
CA PRO A 289 8.89 6.17 9.90
C PRO A 289 10.11 6.68 9.10
N THR A 290 11.03 7.30 9.81
CA THR A 290 12.42 7.56 9.37
C THR A 290 13.33 6.36 9.67
N PRO A 291 14.53 6.28 9.08
CA PRO A 291 15.49 5.22 9.38
C PRO A 291 15.84 5.12 10.88
N ASP A 292 15.99 6.26 11.56
CA ASP A 292 16.33 6.31 12.98
C ASP A 292 15.19 5.79 13.85
N GLU A 293 13.93 6.09 13.51
CA GLU A 293 12.76 5.54 14.21
C GLU A 293 12.65 4.03 14.04
N VAL A 294 12.91 3.50 12.83
CA VAL A 294 12.95 2.05 12.58
C VAL A 294 14.07 1.39 13.39
N ALA A 295 15.27 1.95 13.39
CA ALA A 295 16.39 1.43 14.16
C ALA A 295 16.08 1.42 15.67
N ALA A 296 15.57 2.53 16.20
CA ALA A 296 15.20 2.63 17.61
C ALA A 296 14.12 1.61 18.02
N ALA A 297 13.13 1.38 17.17
CA ALA A 297 12.07 0.40 17.42
C ALA A 297 12.58 -1.06 17.39
N LEU A 298 13.56 -1.35 16.52
CA LEU A 298 14.20 -2.67 16.48
C LEU A 298 15.10 -2.87 17.70
N ASP A 299 15.86 -1.86 18.10
CA ASP A 299 16.75 -1.91 19.28
C ASP A 299 15.97 -2.07 20.58
N SER A 300 14.80 -1.41 20.70
CA SER A 300 13.91 -1.56 21.86
C SER A 300 13.18 -2.89 21.89
N GLY A 301 13.05 -3.56 20.75
CA GLY A 301 12.24 -4.78 20.58
C GLY A 301 10.73 -4.57 20.74
N ALA A 302 10.25 -3.32 20.77
CA ALA A 302 8.83 -2.98 20.87
C ALA A 302 8.56 -1.50 20.53
N VAL A 303 7.36 -1.20 20.05
CA VAL A 303 6.84 0.17 19.89
C VAL A 303 5.83 0.44 21.00
N ARG A 304 6.00 1.54 21.74
CA ARG A 304 5.12 1.92 22.85
C ARG A 304 4.49 3.27 22.59
#